data_AF-A0A117SM48-F1
#
_entry.id   AF-A0A117SM48-F1
#
_cell.length_a   1.000
_cell.length_b   1.000
_cell.length_c   1.000
_cell.angle_alpha   90.00
_cell.angle_beta   90.00
_cell.angle_gamma   90.00
#
_symmetry.space_group_name_H-M   'P 1'
#
loop_
_entity.id
_entity.type
_entity.pdbx_description
1 polymer ?
#
loop_
_entity_poly.entity_id
_entity_poly.type
_entity_poly.pdbx_seq_one_letter_code
_entity_poly.pdbx_strand_id
1 'polypeptide(L)'
;MGLDFPLYVFLDTNIIMKTGFNFNGGALLNLKKYHDAGVILVITNQIIVNEVENNIKHQVKEAASQVKNFIERLYCITELRHSDEYKGLFQDFRKQKWELFIVDQWKNYLKETDCDVLQNADVSLELLLDDYFNGRAPFESRQEKKYEFPDAIVIKSLLKFSEENPISTVIVATEDQGWEKALEHRNNIHTVKQIKDVLSYISKEYKPENVEKTLLCIADGHQRIIEYIERYLRDMNIDFQMDHGDIEDFDIKSIKIAMESIDFIEDEDASVTVLAAVKVVIKYSFFDYENSVYDKEDRCYIYSHEGRVRESHESQLSITVNMKSDESQKRYYIDDIESDGDMVLNEDTCCESERLDSLYEEEPDEWIGEKFYDTCPDCGCKIGHQNDGGNGFCLSCAPNH
;
A
#
# COMPACT_ATOMS: atom_id res chain seq x y z
N MET A 1 18.01 -26.60 -23.66
CA MET A 1 18.78 -27.13 -22.53
C MET A 1 18.07 -26.60 -21.32
N GLY A 2 17.52 -27.48 -20.47
CA GLY A 2 16.92 -27.04 -19.21
C GLY A 2 18.02 -26.55 -18.27
N LEU A 3 17.64 -25.72 -17.30
CA LEU A 3 18.55 -25.29 -16.24
C LEU A 3 18.98 -26.46 -15.36
N ASP A 4 20.20 -26.38 -14.85
CA ASP A 4 20.68 -27.30 -13.81
C ASP A 4 20.24 -26.75 -12.44
N PHE A 5 19.35 -27.49 -11.77
CA PHE A 5 18.94 -27.22 -10.40
C PHE A 5 19.96 -27.80 -9.39
N PRO A 6 20.13 -27.20 -8.21
CA PRO A 6 19.41 -26.03 -7.70
C PRO A 6 19.89 -24.70 -8.29
N LEU A 7 18.99 -23.72 -8.39
CA LEU A 7 19.32 -22.33 -8.76
C LEU A 7 19.74 -21.54 -7.51
N TYR A 8 20.63 -20.58 -7.67
CA TYR A 8 20.96 -19.64 -6.59
C TYR A 8 20.08 -18.39 -6.70
N VAL A 9 19.46 -17.97 -5.60
CA VAL A 9 18.63 -16.77 -5.55
C VAL A 9 19.26 -15.75 -4.62
N PHE A 10 19.49 -14.54 -5.13
CA PHE A 10 19.94 -13.38 -4.38
C PHE A 10 18.91 -12.28 -4.46
N LEU A 11 18.49 -11.74 -3.32
CA LEU A 11 17.58 -10.60 -3.25
C LEU A 11 18.33 -9.37 -2.75
N ASP A 12 18.25 -8.29 -3.51
CA ASP A 12 18.67 -6.97 -3.07
C ASP A 12 17.77 -6.47 -1.91
N THR A 13 18.31 -5.57 -1.08
CA THR A 13 17.62 -4.96 0.06
C THR A 13 16.29 -4.35 -0.36
N ASN A 14 16.26 -3.64 -1.49
CA ASN A 14 15.03 -2.97 -1.96
C ASN A 14 13.91 -3.99 -2.27
N ILE A 15 14.25 -5.16 -2.81
CA ILE A 15 13.29 -6.23 -3.10
C ILE A 15 12.73 -6.79 -1.80
N ILE A 16 13.58 -7.05 -0.81
CA ILE A 16 13.14 -7.55 0.51
C ILE A 16 12.23 -6.52 1.18
N MET A 17 12.55 -5.23 1.14
CA MET A 17 11.73 -4.17 1.73
C MET A 17 10.32 -4.10 1.14
N LYS A 18 10.17 -4.32 -0.18
CA LYS A 18 8.85 -4.30 -0.85
C LYS A 18 7.92 -5.44 -0.43
N THR A 19 8.44 -6.47 0.22
CA THR A 19 7.61 -7.55 0.79
C THR A 19 6.94 -7.17 2.11
N GLY A 20 7.20 -5.96 2.63
CA GLY A 20 6.72 -5.54 3.94
C GLY A 20 7.35 -6.32 5.10
N PHE A 21 8.50 -6.97 4.87
CA PHE A 21 9.15 -7.88 5.82
C PHE A 21 8.28 -9.09 6.22
N ASN A 22 7.37 -9.52 5.34
CA ASN A 22 6.53 -10.70 5.56
C ASN A 22 7.30 -12.00 5.26
N PHE A 23 8.26 -12.34 6.12
CA PHE A 23 9.15 -13.50 5.92
C PHE A 23 8.45 -14.86 5.96
N ASN A 24 7.22 -14.93 6.49
CA ASN A 24 6.44 -16.16 6.60
C ASN A 24 5.20 -16.17 5.70
N GLY A 25 5.08 -15.22 4.76
CA GLY A 25 3.95 -15.13 3.84
C GLY A 25 4.37 -14.66 2.44
N GLY A 26 3.41 -14.65 1.52
CA GLY A 26 3.58 -14.18 0.15
C GLY A 26 4.80 -14.77 -0.57
N ALA A 27 5.52 -13.91 -1.29
CA ALA A 27 6.63 -14.33 -2.15
C ALA A 27 7.84 -14.94 -1.41
N LEU A 28 8.14 -14.48 -0.19
CA LEU A 28 9.25 -15.03 0.61
C LEU A 28 8.94 -16.43 1.12
N LEU A 29 7.69 -16.70 1.51
CA LEU A 29 7.24 -18.04 1.85
C LEU A 29 7.38 -19.00 0.65
N ASN A 30 7.03 -18.55 -0.56
CA ASN A 30 7.15 -19.38 -1.76
C ASN A 30 8.62 -19.65 -2.13
N LEU A 31 9.54 -18.70 -1.95
CA LEU A 31 10.98 -18.98 -2.05
C LEU A 31 11.42 -20.04 -1.03
N LYS A 32 10.97 -19.93 0.22
CA LYS A 32 11.27 -20.93 1.24
C LYS A 32 10.73 -22.32 0.86
N LYS A 33 9.50 -22.43 0.32
CA LYS A 33 8.98 -23.70 -0.19
C LYS A 33 9.86 -24.29 -1.29
N TYR A 34 10.36 -23.47 -2.22
CA TYR A 34 11.29 -23.92 -3.25
C TYR A 34 12.66 -24.35 -2.69
N HIS A 35 13.14 -23.69 -1.64
CA HIS A 35 14.33 -24.12 -0.91
C HIS A 35 14.10 -25.49 -0.27
N ASP A 36 12.98 -25.67 0.43
CA ASP A 36 12.65 -26.93 1.11
C ASP A 36 12.48 -28.10 0.13
N ALA A 37 12.04 -27.82 -1.10
CA ALA A 37 11.98 -28.77 -2.22
C ALA A 37 13.34 -29.03 -2.91
N GLY A 38 14.42 -28.35 -2.49
CA GLY A 38 15.76 -28.49 -3.07
C GLY A 38 15.91 -27.87 -4.45
N VAL A 39 14.98 -26.98 -4.84
CA VAL A 39 14.95 -26.31 -6.15
C VAL A 39 15.86 -25.10 -6.17
N ILE A 40 15.98 -24.41 -5.03
CA ILE A 40 16.85 -23.23 -4.92
C ILE A 40 17.75 -23.29 -3.69
N LEU A 41 18.83 -22.53 -3.76
CA LEU A 41 19.66 -22.15 -2.63
C LEU A 41 19.61 -20.63 -2.50
N VAL A 42 19.37 -20.13 -1.28
CA VAL A 42 19.31 -18.69 -1.02
C VAL A 42 20.70 -18.20 -0.66
N ILE A 43 21.20 -17.21 -1.39
CA ILE A 43 22.48 -16.54 -1.09
C ILE A 43 22.24 -15.08 -0.74
N THR A 44 23.08 -14.53 0.14
CA THR A 44 23.04 -13.11 0.49
C THR A 44 24.44 -12.58 0.80
N ASN A 45 24.56 -11.33 1.24
CA ASN A 45 25.80 -10.75 1.73
C ASN A 45 25.57 -10.05 3.08
N GLN A 46 26.60 -9.97 3.92
CA GLN A 46 26.50 -9.32 5.23
C GLN A 46 26.04 -7.85 5.15
N ILE A 47 26.35 -7.15 4.05
CA ILE A 47 25.86 -5.79 3.79
C ILE A 47 24.34 -5.78 3.68
N ILE A 48 23.75 -6.63 2.83
CA ILE A 48 22.29 -6.76 2.68
C ILE A 48 21.63 -7.13 4.01
N VAL A 49 22.21 -8.08 4.76
CA VAL A 49 21.72 -8.45 6.10
C VAL A 49 21.64 -7.23 7.01
N ASN A 50 22.70 -6.41 7.05
CA ASN A 50 22.74 -5.20 7.88
C ASN A 50 21.78 -4.12 7.39
N GLU A 51 21.62 -3.97 6.08
CA GLU A 51 20.71 -3.00 5.49
C GLU A 51 19.25 -3.36 5.77
N VAL A 52 18.87 -4.63 5.64
CA VAL A 52 17.53 -5.11 6.01
C VAL A 52 17.26 -4.83 7.49
N GLU A 53 18.19 -5.18 8.40
CA GLU A 53 18.04 -4.88 9.82
C GLU A 53 17.90 -3.38 10.11
N ASN A 54 18.66 -2.52 9.43
CA ASN A 54 18.57 -1.07 9.60
C ASN A 54 17.26 -0.49 9.05
N ASN A 55 16.77 -1.01 7.93
CA ASN A 55 15.49 -0.61 7.36
C ASN A 55 14.32 -1.01 8.26
N ILE A 56 14.35 -2.20 8.87
CA ILE A 56 13.37 -2.61 9.89
C ILE A 56 13.34 -1.59 11.04
N LYS A 57 14.51 -1.21 11.57
CA LYS A 57 14.62 -0.20 12.66
C LYS A 57 14.03 1.14 12.27
N HIS A 58 14.25 1.57 11.03
CA HIS A 58 13.75 2.83 10.51
C HIS A 58 12.22 2.81 10.39
N GLN A 59 11.66 1.83 9.68
CA GLN A 59 10.22 1.75 9.44
C GLN A 59 9.44 1.55 10.75
N VAL A 60 9.93 0.70 11.66
CA VAL A 60 9.32 0.53 12.98
C VAL A 60 9.35 1.84 13.77
N LYS A 61 10.41 2.65 13.65
CA LYS A 61 10.48 3.97 14.29
C LYS A 61 9.46 4.95 13.71
N GLU A 62 9.28 4.96 12.40
CA GLU A 62 8.32 5.85 11.73
C GLU A 62 6.89 5.47 12.09
N ALA A 63 6.52 4.19 11.94
CA ALA A 63 5.22 3.68 12.34
C ALA A 63 4.94 3.96 13.83
N ALA A 64 5.94 3.74 14.69
CA ALA A 64 5.85 4.10 16.10
C ALA A 64 5.57 5.61 16.30
N SER A 65 6.26 6.48 15.57
CA SER A 65 6.02 7.93 15.69
C SER A 65 4.61 8.31 15.25
N GLN A 66 4.07 7.67 14.20
CA GLN A 66 2.71 7.94 13.72
C GLN A 66 1.65 7.54 14.75
N VAL A 67 1.77 6.35 15.33
CA VAL A 67 0.89 5.89 16.42
C VAL A 67 0.95 6.84 17.61
N LYS A 68 2.15 7.27 18.00
CA LYS A 68 2.31 8.24 19.09
C LYS A 68 1.60 9.56 18.78
N ASN A 69 1.78 10.10 17.57
CA ASN A 69 1.14 11.34 17.15
C ASN A 69 -0.38 11.22 17.13
N PHE A 70 -0.92 10.08 16.68
CA PHE A 70 -2.35 9.79 16.73
C PHE A 70 -2.88 9.82 18.17
N ILE A 71 -2.20 9.12 19.08
CA ILE A 71 -2.55 9.10 20.51
C ILE A 71 -2.47 10.52 21.12
N GLU A 72 -1.49 11.34 20.73
CA GLU A 72 -1.37 12.74 21.15
C GLU A 72 -2.54 13.61 20.63
N ARG A 73 -3.08 13.35 19.43
CA ARG A 73 -4.27 14.06 18.91
C ARG A 73 -5.52 13.79 19.75
N LEU A 74 -5.69 12.56 20.25
CA LEU A 74 -6.81 12.20 21.13
C LEU A 74 -6.79 12.96 22.47
N TYR A 75 -5.68 13.63 22.82
CA TYR A 75 -5.53 14.37 24.07
C TYR A 75 -6.61 15.43 24.28
N CYS A 76 -7.17 16.04 23.23
CA CYS A 76 -8.23 17.05 23.36
C CYS A 76 -9.57 16.49 23.86
N ILE A 77 -9.78 15.17 23.78
CA ILE A 77 -11.01 14.51 24.23
C ILE A 77 -10.81 14.04 25.67
N THR A 78 -11.10 14.93 26.63
CA THR A 78 -10.77 14.72 28.04
C THR A 78 -11.45 13.51 28.68
N GLU A 79 -12.65 13.16 28.23
CA GLU A 79 -13.41 12.02 28.77
C GLU A 79 -12.75 10.67 28.41
N LEU A 80 -12.14 10.56 27.23
CA LEU A 80 -11.45 9.34 26.79
C LEU A 80 -10.31 8.96 27.75
N ARG A 81 -9.71 9.94 28.44
CA ARG A 81 -8.62 9.68 29.38
C ARG A 81 -9.03 8.80 30.56
N HIS A 82 -10.32 8.75 30.86
CA HIS A 82 -10.86 7.92 31.92
C HIS A 82 -11.13 6.48 31.48
N SER A 83 -11.26 6.26 30.17
CA SER A 83 -11.49 4.94 29.58
C SER A 83 -10.25 4.05 29.71
N ASP A 84 -10.48 2.75 29.92
CA ASP A 84 -9.39 1.78 30.02
C ASP A 84 -8.81 1.45 28.64
N GLU A 85 -9.60 1.61 27.58
CA GLU A 85 -9.18 1.51 26.18
C GLU A 85 -8.10 2.55 25.88
N TYR A 86 -8.32 3.83 26.22
CA TYR A 86 -7.33 4.88 26.02
C TYR A 86 -6.04 4.62 26.81
N LYS A 87 -6.14 4.17 28.06
CA LYS A 87 -4.96 3.82 28.87
C LYS A 87 -4.21 2.62 28.28
N GLY A 88 -4.94 1.65 27.71
CA GLY A 88 -4.38 0.49 27.01
C GLY A 88 -3.49 0.86 25.83
N LEU A 89 -3.89 1.88 25.05
CA LEU A 89 -3.12 2.37 23.89
C LEU A 89 -1.66 2.74 24.24
N PHE A 90 -1.41 3.25 25.46
CA PHE A 90 -0.05 3.61 25.91
C PHE A 90 0.74 2.43 26.49
N GLN A 91 0.06 1.40 27.03
CA GLN A 91 0.73 0.26 27.67
C GLN A 91 1.26 -0.77 26.68
N ASP A 92 0.57 -0.95 25.55
CA ASP A 92 0.96 -1.91 24.52
C ASP A 92 2.04 -1.38 23.57
N PHE A 93 2.20 -0.05 23.53
CA PHE A 93 3.15 0.61 22.67
C PHE A 93 4.59 0.49 23.18
N ARG A 94 5.28 -0.57 22.77
CA ARG A 94 6.71 -0.77 23.03
C ARG A 94 7.47 -0.98 21.72
N LYS A 95 7.87 0.12 21.09
CA LYS A 95 8.70 0.14 19.86
C LYS A 95 9.81 -0.92 19.83
N GLN A 96 10.55 -1.06 20.95
CA GLN A 96 11.65 -2.02 21.06
C GLN A 96 11.20 -3.48 20.88
N LYS A 97 9.96 -3.83 21.26
CA LYS A 97 9.42 -5.18 21.06
C LYS A 97 9.14 -5.49 19.59
N TRP A 98 8.62 -4.51 18.84
CA TRP A 98 8.33 -4.69 17.42
C TRP A 98 9.61 -4.85 16.59
N GLU A 99 10.60 -4.00 16.84
CA GLU A 99 11.92 -4.09 16.20
C GLU A 99 12.55 -5.47 16.44
N LEU A 100 12.62 -5.91 17.71
CA LEU A 100 13.18 -7.21 18.06
C LEU A 100 12.41 -8.37 17.42
N PHE A 101 11.09 -8.29 17.38
CA PHE A 101 10.25 -9.32 16.76
C PHE A 101 10.55 -9.48 15.27
N ILE A 102 10.52 -8.39 14.49
CA ILE A 102 10.74 -8.46 13.03
C ILE A 102 12.18 -8.86 12.70
N VAL A 103 13.17 -8.36 13.45
CA VAL A 103 14.58 -8.78 13.29
C VAL A 103 14.75 -10.27 13.61
N ASP A 104 14.03 -10.81 14.60
CA ASP A 104 14.05 -12.24 14.89
C ASP A 104 13.43 -13.05 13.74
N GLN A 105 12.33 -12.59 13.15
CA GLN A 105 11.75 -13.23 11.96
C GLN A 105 12.72 -13.23 10.77
N TRP A 106 13.45 -12.13 10.54
CA TRP A 106 14.49 -12.09 9.51
C TRP A 106 15.60 -13.12 9.76
N LYS A 107 16.09 -13.22 10.99
CA LYS A 107 17.13 -14.19 11.36
C LYS A 107 16.65 -15.63 11.25
N ASN A 108 15.41 -15.89 11.65
CA ASN A 108 14.80 -17.20 11.48
C ASN A 108 14.66 -17.55 10.01
N TYR A 109 14.23 -16.61 9.15
CA TYR A 109 14.15 -16.82 7.71
C TYR A 109 15.50 -17.20 7.10
N LEU A 110 16.58 -16.46 7.41
CA LEU A 110 17.93 -16.79 6.94
C LEU A 110 18.37 -18.18 7.40
N LYS A 111 18.02 -18.57 8.62
CA LYS A 111 18.37 -19.89 9.17
C LYS A 111 17.55 -21.01 8.53
N GLU A 112 16.26 -20.82 8.33
CA GLU A 112 15.34 -21.82 7.79
C GLU A 112 15.55 -22.05 6.29
N THR A 113 16.10 -21.07 5.58
CA THR A 113 16.49 -21.18 4.17
C THR A 113 17.94 -21.60 3.97
N ASP A 114 18.61 -22.05 5.05
CA ASP A 114 20.04 -22.38 5.10
C ASP A 114 20.91 -21.35 4.32
N CYS A 115 20.58 -20.07 4.48
CA CYS A 115 21.04 -19.03 3.60
C CYS A 115 22.56 -18.86 3.67
N ASP A 116 23.22 -18.97 2.52
CA ASP A 116 24.67 -18.79 2.42
C ASP A 116 25.00 -17.29 2.35
N VAL A 117 25.54 -16.79 3.46
CA VAL A 117 26.01 -15.41 3.55
C VAL A 117 27.40 -15.35 2.94
N LEU A 118 27.45 -14.91 1.68
CA LEU A 118 28.69 -14.74 0.93
C LEU A 118 29.64 -13.86 1.73
N GLN A 119 30.84 -14.39 1.98
CA GLN A 119 31.93 -13.58 2.52
C GLN A 119 32.16 -12.43 1.56
N ASN A 120 32.35 -11.23 2.11
CA ASN A 120 32.83 -10.11 1.31
C ASN A 120 34.05 -10.62 0.56
N ALA A 121 34.05 -10.48 -0.76
CA ALA A 121 35.24 -10.77 -1.53
C ALA A 121 36.42 -10.04 -0.86
N ASP A 122 37.62 -10.61 -0.94
CA ASP A 122 38.85 -9.88 -0.60
C ASP A 122 39.00 -8.81 -1.68
N VAL A 123 38.12 -7.80 -1.61
CA VAL A 123 37.98 -6.75 -2.59
C VAL A 123 39.24 -5.96 -2.41
N SER A 124 40.21 -6.14 -3.33
CA SER A 124 41.33 -5.23 -3.39
C SER A 124 40.75 -3.82 -3.42
N LEU A 125 41.02 -3.06 -2.35
CA LEU A 125 40.56 -1.69 -2.21
C LEU A 125 40.96 -0.87 -3.46
N GLU A 126 42.08 -1.24 -4.08
CA GLU A 126 42.60 -0.67 -5.31
C GLU A 126 41.65 -0.88 -6.51
N LEU A 127 41.05 -2.06 -6.67
CA LEU A 127 40.07 -2.32 -7.73
C LEU A 127 38.75 -1.58 -7.47
N LEU A 128 38.31 -1.50 -6.21
CA LEU A 128 37.10 -0.74 -5.84
C LEU A 128 37.28 0.76 -6.09
N LEU A 129 38.46 1.28 -5.73
CA LEU A 129 38.83 2.67 -6.01
C LEU A 129 38.99 2.91 -7.51
N ASP A 130 39.51 1.96 -8.27
CA ASP A 130 39.62 2.05 -9.73
C ASP A 130 38.24 2.14 -10.40
N ASP A 131 37.28 1.31 -10.01
CA ASP A 131 35.89 1.40 -10.52
C ASP A 131 35.25 2.74 -10.16
N TYR A 132 35.46 3.22 -8.93
CA TYR A 132 34.98 4.52 -8.45
C TYR A 132 35.59 5.72 -9.24
N PHE A 133 36.92 5.75 -9.41
CA PHE A 133 37.61 6.84 -10.10
C PHE A 133 37.31 6.85 -11.60
N ASN A 134 37.08 5.68 -12.20
CA ASN A 134 36.74 5.57 -13.61
C ASN A 134 35.23 5.66 -13.89
N GLY A 135 34.38 5.71 -12.85
CA GLY A 135 32.93 5.80 -13.01
C GLY A 135 32.30 4.57 -13.67
N ARG A 136 32.84 3.38 -13.39
CA ARG A 136 32.24 2.11 -13.83
C ARG A 136 31.08 1.74 -12.92
N ALA A 137 30.04 1.10 -13.44
CA ALA A 137 28.90 0.63 -12.66
C ALA A 137 29.37 -0.14 -11.39
N PRO A 138 28.80 0.14 -10.20
CA PRO A 138 27.63 1.02 -9.96
C PRO A 138 27.94 2.54 -9.90
N PHE A 139 29.18 3.00 -10.05
CA PHE A 139 29.63 4.39 -9.81
C PHE A 139 29.31 5.47 -10.87
N GLU A 140 28.19 5.35 -11.58
CA GLU A 140 27.87 6.16 -12.77
C GLU A 140 27.40 7.59 -12.45
N SER A 141 26.67 7.79 -11.33
CA SER A 141 26.10 9.09 -10.97
C SER A 141 27.14 9.93 -10.20
N ARG A 142 27.27 11.27 -10.42
CA ARG A 142 28.25 12.09 -9.65
C ARG A 142 27.80 12.48 -8.25
N GLN A 143 26.49 12.44 -7.97
CA GLN A 143 25.90 12.91 -6.72
C GLN A 143 25.70 11.79 -5.69
N GLU A 144 25.59 10.52 -6.11
CA GLU A 144 25.27 9.38 -5.22
C GLU A 144 26.46 8.43 -4.99
N LYS A 145 27.64 8.73 -5.57
CA LYS A 145 28.86 7.89 -5.53
C LYS A 145 29.29 7.32 -4.18
N LYS A 146 28.98 8.00 -3.08
CA LYS A 146 29.33 7.54 -1.73
C LYS A 146 28.42 6.41 -1.26
N TYR A 147 27.16 6.41 -1.71
CA TYR A 147 26.14 5.44 -1.33
C TYR A 147 26.24 4.13 -2.12
N GLU A 148 26.97 4.12 -3.24
CA GLU A 148 27.14 2.95 -4.12
C GLU A 148 28.32 2.04 -3.69
N PHE A 149 29.10 2.42 -2.67
CA PHE A 149 30.23 1.59 -2.19
C PHE A 149 29.79 0.25 -1.57
N PRO A 150 28.77 0.20 -0.68
CA PRO A 150 28.19 -1.05 -0.22
C PRO A 150 27.76 -1.95 -1.39
N ASP A 151 26.99 -1.42 -2.34
CA ASP A 151 26.54 -2.14 -3.53
C ASP A 151 27.70 -2.70 -4.35
N ALA A 152 28.74 -1.89 -4.60
CA ALA A 152 29.91 -2.32 -5.32
C ALA A 152 30.64 -3.50 -4.64
N ILE A 153 30.65 -3.55 -3.30
CA ILE A 153 31.23 -4.69 -2.56
C ILE A 153 30.35 -5.93 -2.72
N VAL A 154 29.03 -5.78 -2.64
CA VAL A 154 28.08 -6.89 -2.82
C VAL A 154 28.17 -7.47 -4.24
N ILE A 155 28.13 -6.61 -5.25
CA ILE A 155 28.27 -6.99 -6.66
C ILE A 155 29.58 -7.73 -6.90
N LYS A 156 30.71 -7.25 -6.35
CA LYS A 156 31.99 -7.96 -6.47
C LYS A 156 31.98 -9.34 -5.80
N SER A 157 31.27 -9.48 -4.68
CA SER A 157 31.12 -10.76 -3.99
C SER A 157 30.29 -11.74 -4.82
N LEU A 158 29.22 -11.26 -5.46
CA LEU A 158 28.40 -12.03 -6.41
C LEU A 158 29.20 -12.46 -7.65
N LEU A 159 29.96 -11.54 -8.25
CA LEU A 159 30.80 -11.86 -9.41
C LEU A 159 31.84 -12.93 -9.08
N LYS A 160 32.50 -12.81 -7.92
CA LYS A 160 33.45 -13.82 -7.45
C LYS A 160 32.78 -15.17 -7.23
N PHE A 161 31.63 -15.19 -6.55
CA PHE A 161 30.84 -16.41 -6.33
C PHE A 161 30.46 -17.09 -7.65
N SER A 162 30.03 -16.30 -8.63
CA SER A 162 29.69 -16.75 -9.98
C SER A 162 30.90 -17.32 -10.74
N GLU A 163 32.09 -16.74 -10.56
CA GLU A 163 33.32 -17.24 -11.16
C GLU A 163 33.80 -18.57 -10.53
N GLU A 164 33.57 -18.74 -9.22
CA GLU A 164 33.84 -19.98 -8.50
C GLU A 164 32.82 -21.09 -8.82
N ASN A 165 31.62 -20.73 -9.30
CA ASN A 165 30.51 -21.64 -9.63
C ASN A 165 29.99 -21.46 -11.07
N PRO A 166 30.80 -21.67 -12.12
CA PRO A 166 30.48 -21.27 -13.49
C PRO A 166 29.36 -22.08 -14.16
N ILE A 167 28.97 -23.22 -13.59
CA ILE A 167 27.89 -24.08 -14.11
C ILE A 167 26.54 -23.68 -13.49
N SER A 168 26.57 -23.04 -12.31
CA SER A 168 25.38 -22.71 -11.56
C SER A 168 24.75 -21.42 -12.06
N THR A 169 23.42 -21.43 -12.18
CA THR A 169 22.65 -20.23 -12.49
C THR A 169 22.33 -19.44 -11.22
N VAL A 170 22.62 -18.15 -11.25
CA VAL A 170 22.33 -17.19 -10.18
C VAL A 170 21.27 -16.21 -10.66
N ILE A 171 20.14 -16.14 -9.97
CA ILE A 171 19.10 -15.14 -10.19
C ILE A 171 19.25 -14.04 -9.16
N VAL A 172 19.42 -12.80 -9.62
CA VAL A 172 19.54 -11.61 -8.77
C VAL A 172 18.31 -10.75 -8.97
N ALA A 173 17.51 -10.57 -7.92
CA ALA A 173 16.40 -9.63 -7.94
C ALA A 173 16.86 -8.27 -7.44
N THR A 174 16.75 -7.23 -8.28
CA THR A 174 17.11 -5.84 -7.95
C THR A 174 16.37 -4.88 -8.88
N GLU A 175 16.02 -3.69 -8.38
CA GLU A 175 15.49 -2.63 -9.25
C GLU A 175 16.59 -1.66 -9.72
N ASP A 176 17.77 -1.74 -9.12
CA ASP A 176 18.88 -0.84 -9.39
C ASP A 176 19.50 -1.17 -10.76
N GLN A 177 19.46 -0.19 -11.66
CA GLN A 177 20.05 -0.29 -12.98
C GLN A 177 21.59 -0.41 -12.92
N GLY A 178 22.23 0.11 -11.86
CA GLY A 178 23.66 -0.03 -11.61
C GLY A 178 24.06 -1.49 -11.36
N TRP A 179 23.24 -2.25 -10.63
CA TRP A 179 23.44 -3.69 -10.45
C TRP A 179 23.28 -4.45 -11.76
N GLU A 180 22.22 -4.15 -12.53
CA GLU A 180 21.97 -4.80 -13.82
C GLU A 180 23.14 -4.66 -14.78
N LYS A 181 23.63 -3.43 -14.97
CA LYS A 181 24.77 -3.15 -15.85
C LYS A 181 26.04 -3.84 -15.37
N ALA A 182 26.26 -3.91 -14.06
CA ALA A 182 27.46 -4.53 -13.51
C ALA A 182 27.46 -6.07 -13.65
N LEU A 183 26.28 -6.69 -13.71
CA LEU A 183 26.11 -8.15 -13.78
C LEU A 183 25.83 -8.67 -15.20
N GLU A 184 25.41 -7.82 -16.14
CA GLU A 184 24.97 -8.17 -17.51
C GLU A 184 25.99 -9.02 -18.30
N HIS A 185 27.29 -8.85 -18.06
CA HIS A 185 28.35 -9.55 -18.80
C HIS A 185 28.64 -10.97 -18.32
N ARG A 186 27.88 -11.51 -17.36
CA ARG A 186 28.04 -12.89 -16.85
C ARG A 186 26.92 -13.78 -17.36
N ASN A 187 27.28 -14.81 -18.13
CA ASN A 187 26.31 -15.70 -18.78
C ASN A 187 25.45 -16.51 -17.79
N ASN A 188 25.96 -16.76 -16.57
CA ASN A 188 25.29 -17.56 -15.55
C ASN A 188 24.62 -16.70 -14.46
N ILE A 189 24.57 -15.38 -14.63
CA ILE A 189 23.80 -14.48 -13.76
C ILE A 189 22.62 -13.92 -14.56
N HIS A 190 21.42 -13.97 -13.98
CA HIS A 190 20.21 -13.42 -14.55
C HIS A 190 19.61 -12.40 -13.58
N THR A 191 19.50 -11.16 -14.02
CA THR A 191 18.91 -10.09 -13.22
C THR A 191 17.42 -9.95 -13.53
N VAL A 192 16.60 -9.81 -12.50
CA VAL A 192 15.15 -9.57 -12.62
C VAL A 192 14.73 -8.42 -11.70
N LYS A 193 13.63 -7.75 -12.03
CA LYS A 193 13.19 -6.55 -11.31
C LYS A 193 12.41 -6.84 -10.04
N GLN A 194 11.72 -7.98 -9.98
CA GLN A 194 10.81 -8.29 -8.87
C GLN A 194 10.96 -9.74 -8.41
N ILE A 195 10.68 -9.98 -7.13
CA ILE A 195 10.68 -11.33 -6.55
C ILE A 195 9.68 -12.27 -7.26
N LYS A 196 8.53 -11.75 -7.71
CA LYS A 196 7.55 -12.52 -8.48
C LYS A 196 8.07 -13.01 -9.83
N ASP A 197 8.99 -12.26 -10.44
CA ASP A 197 9.66 -12.68 -11.67
C ASP A 197 10.62 -13.84 -11.40
N VAL A 198 11.32 -13.83 -10.24
CA VAL A 198 12.13 -14.95 -9.77
C VAL A 198 11.27 -16.20 -9.63
N LEU A 199 10.14 -16.10 -8.92
CA LEU A 199 9.24 -17.21 -8.68
C LEU A 199 8.63 -17.76 -9.97
N SER A 200 8.19 -16.87 -10.87
CA SER A 200 7.65 -17.22 -12.18
C SER A 200 8.68 -17.94 -13.04
N TYR A 201 9.94 -17.50 -12.99
CA TYR A 201 11.05 -18.15 -13.68
C TYR A 201 11.32 -19.55 -13.11
N ILE A 202 11.46 -19.68 -11.78
CA ILE A 202 11.64 -20.98 -11.10
C ILE A 202 10.51 -21.93 -11.46
N SER A 203 9.25 -21.49 -11.32
CA SER A 203 8.06 -22.30 -11.58
C SER A 203 8.05 -22.90 -12.98
N LYS A 204 8.35 -22.07 -14.00
CA LYS A 204 8.32 -22.47 -15.41
C LYS A 204 9.40 -23.47 -15.77
N GLU A 205 10.57 -23.36 -15.14
CA GLU A 205 11.71 -24.23 -15.43
C GLU A 205 11.67 -25.52 -14.59
N TYR A 206 11.15 -25.45 -13.36
CA TYR A 206 11.10 -26.58 -12.43
C TYR A 206 9.99 -27.59 -12.79
N LYS A 207 8.80 -27.09 -13.13
CA LYS A 207 7.59 -27.90 -13.42
C LYS A 207 6.84 -27.37 -14.65
N PRO A 208 7.47 -27.32 -15.85
CA PRO A 208 6.86 -26.77 -17.06
C PRO A 208 5.53 -27.42 -17.45
N GLU A 209 5.36 -28.72 -17.17
CA GLU A 209 4.14 -29.49 -17.46
C GLU A 209 2.92 -29.05 -16.65
N ASN A 210 3.11 -28.34 -15.53
CA ASN A 210 2.03 -27.87 -14.67
C ASN A 210 1.62 -26.42 -15.02
N VAL A 211 2.45 -25.66 -15.74
CA VAL A 211 2.17 -24.28 -16.15
C VAL A 211 0.85 -24.16 -16.93
N GLU A 212 0.63 -25.04 -17.91
CA GLU A 212 -0.62 -25.03 -18.70
C GLU A 212 -1.85 -25.31 -17.82
N LYS A 213 -1.72 -26.21 -16.83
CA LYS A 213 -2.82 -26.54 -15.91
C LYS A 213 -3.19 -25.34 -15.05
N THR A 214 -2.19 -24.59 -14.57
CA THR A 214 -2.38 -23.37 -13.79
C THR A 214 -3.10 -22.29 -14.60
N LEU A 215 -2.67 -22.11 -15.86
CA LEU A 215 -3.32 -21.18 -16.80
C LEU A 215 -4.79 -21.54 -17.06
N LEU A 216 -5.08 -22.82 -17.29
CA LEU A 216 -6.44 -23.31 -17.49
C LEU A 216 -7.30 -23.11 -16.25
N CYS A 217 -6.76 -23.35 -15.04
CA CYS A 217 -7.46 -23.13 -13.78
C CYS A 217 -7.89 -21.66 -13.62
N ILE A 218 -7.01 -20.70 -13.95
CA ILE A 218 -7.35 -19.26 -13.92
C ILE A 218 -8.38 -18.91 -14.98
N ALA A 219 -8.26 -19.46 -16.19
CA ALA A 219 -9.22 -19.21 -17.26
C ALA A 219 -10.63 -19.73 -16.88
N ASP A 220 -10.72 -20.95 -16.36
CA ASP A 220 -11.98 -21.56 -15.92
C ASP A 220 -12.55 -20.88 -14.68
N GLY A 221 -11.68 -20.42 -13.77
CA GLY A 221 -12.01 -19.72 -12.53
C GLY A 221 -12.20 -18.21 -12.65
N HIS A 222 -12.06 -17.64 -13.85
CA HIS A 222 -12.06 -16.18 -14.09
C HIS A 222 -13.26 -15.47 -13.44
N GLN A 223 -14.46 -16.04 -13.61
CA GLN A 223 -15.69 -15.47 -13.03
C GLN A 223 -15.69 -15.49 -11.49
N ARG A 224 -15.21 -16.59 -10.88
CA ARG A 224 -15.10 -16.72 -9.42
C ARG A 224 -14.12 -15.69 -8.85
N ILE A 225 -13.02 -15.40 -9.56
CA ILE A 225 -12.04 -14.38 -9.15
C ILE A 225 -12.68 -12.99 -9.22
N ILE A 226 -13.41 -12.65 -10.29
CA ILE A 226 -14.13 -11.38 -10.38
C ILE A 226 -15.14 -11.24 -9.24
N GLU A 227 -15.96 -12.27 -8.98
CA GLU A 227 -16.96 -12.24 -7.90
C GLU A 227 -16.32 -12.07 -6.52
N TYR A 228 -15.15 -12.68 -6.29
CA TYR A 228 -14.36 -12.45 -5.08
C TYR A 228 -13.95 -10.98 -4.96
N ILE A 229 -13.37 -10.40 -6.02
CA ILE A 229 -12.91 -9.00 -6.03
C ILE A 229 -14.10 -8.05 -5.81
N GLU A 230 -15.23 -8.26 -6.48
CA GLU A 230 -16.44 -7.45 -6.29
C GLU A 230 -16.91 -7.46 -4.83
N ARG A 231 -16.91 -8.63 -4.20
CA ARG A 231 -17.28 -8.76 -2.79
C ARG A 231 -16.26 -8.08 -1.89
N TYR A 232 -14.97 -8.32 -2.11
CA TYR A 232 -13.88 -7.71 -1.36
C TYR A 232 -13.96 -6.18 -1.36
N LEU A 233 -14.17 -5.58 -2.54
CA LEU A 233 -14.28 -4.13 -2.69
C LEU A 233 -15.54 -3.56 -2.01
N ARG A 234 -16.66 -4.28 -2.05
CA ARG A 234 -17.89 -3.87 -1.36
C ARG A 234 -17.77 -3.96 0.15
N ASP A 235 -17.06 -4.96 0.65
CA ASP A 235 -16.78 -5.12 2.08
C ASP A 235 -15.81 -4.01 2.55
N MET A 236 -14.77 -3.67 1.77
CA MET A 236 -13.87 -2.54 2.05
C MET A 236 -14.56 -1.17 2.06
N ASN A 237 -15.60 -0.96 1.24
CA ASN A 237 -16.37 0.29 1.29
C ASN A 237 -16.92 0.61 2.69
N ILE A 238 -17.10 -0.42 3.53
CA ILE A 238 -17.55 -0.23 4.92
C ILE A 238 -16.44 0.35 5.81
N ASP A 239 -15.17 0.12 5.47
CA ASP A 239 -13.98 0.49 6.27
C ASP A 239 -13.24 1.73 5.73
N PHE A 240 -13.60 2.21 4.53
CA PHE A 240 -13.11 3.43 3.89
C PHE A 240 -13.67 4.70 4.57
N GLN A 241 -13.45 4.87 5.88
CA GLN A 241 -13.54 6.18 6.52
C GLN A 241 -12.28 6.95 6.16
N MET A 242 -12.28 7.56 4.97
CA MET A 242 -11.21 8.44 4.54
C MET A 242 -11.03 9.57 5.56
N ASP A 243 -9.79 10.08 5.69
CA ASP A 243 -9.43 11.24 6.54
C ASP A 243 -10.26 12.52 6.25
N HIS A 244 -11.13 12.47 5.23
CA HIS A 244 -11.86 13.62 4.70
C HIS A 244 -13.36 13.40 4.54
N GLY A 245 -13.97 12.23 4.74
CA GLY A 245 -15.40 12.11 4.44
C GLY A 245 -16.09 10.77 4.62
N ASP A 246 -17.43 10.82 4.65
CA ASP A 246 -18.30 9.64 4.69
C ASP A 246 -18.70 9.23 3.26
N ILE A 247 -18.44 7.98 2.88
CA ILE A 247 -18.84 7.47 1.56
C ILE A 247 -20.36 7.28 1.52
N GLU A 248 -21.03 7.99 0.61
CA GLU A 248 -22.47 7.91 0.36
C GLU A 248 -22.81 6.82 -0.67
N ASP A 249 -21.95 6.64 -1.68
CA ASP A 249 -22.18 5.72 -2.81
C ASP A 249 -20.86 5.16 -3.34
N PHE A 250 -20.84 3.87 -3.65
CA PHE A 250 -19.66 3.16 -4.18
C PHE A 250 -20.09 2.21 -5.30
N ASP A 251 -19.64 2.51 -6.51
CA ASP A 251 -20.04 1.77 -7.71
C ASP A 251 -18.83 1.25 -8.48
N ILE A 252 -18.77 -0.07 -8.64
CA ILE A 252 -17.73 -0.76 -9.40
C ILE A 252 -18.15 -0.75 -10.88
N LYS A 253 -17.41 0.00 -11.71
CA LYS A 253 -17.70 0.15 -13.14
C LYS A 253 -17.14 -0.99 -13.97
N SER A 254 -15.95 -1.47 -13.64
CA SER A 254 -15.34 -2.60 -14.33
C SER A 254 -14.21 -3.20 -13.52
N ILE A 255 -14.07 -4.52 -13.62
CA ILE A 255 -12.90 -5.27 -13.16
C ILE A 255 -12.34 -6.00 -14.37
N LYS A 256 -11.03 -5.84 -14.61
CA LYS A 256 -10.29 -6.60 -15.62
C LYS A 256 -9.13 -7.28 -14.95
N ILE A 257 -9.00 -8.58 -15.13
CA ILE A 257 -7.92 -9.35 -14.53
C ILE A 257 -6.94 -9.85 -15.59
N ALA A 258 -5.67 -9.89 -15.23
CA ALA A 258 -4.61 -10.49 -16.02
C ALA A 258 -3.67 -11.28 -15.10
N MET A 259 -3.24 -12.45 -15.54
CA MET A 259 -2.23 -13.20 -14.80
C MET A 259 -0.91 -12.43 -14.82
N GLU A 260 -0.33 -12.21 -13.65
CA GLU A 260 0.91 -11.47 -13.49
C GLU A 260 2.11 -12.42 -13.33
N SER A 261 2.03 -13.37 -12.40
CA SER A 261 3.10 -14.32 -12.11
C SER A 261 2.55 -15.66 -11.68
N ILE A 262 3.39 -16.68 -11.84
CA ILE A 262 3.20 -17.98 -11.22
C ILE A 262 4.17 -18.02 -10.04
N ASP A 263 3.64 -18.02 -8.82
CA ASP A 263 4.46 -17.80 -7.63
C ASP A 263 4.94 -19.11 -7.01
N PHE A 264 4.16 -20.18 -7.21
CA PHE A 264 4.51 -21.52 -6.75
C PHE A 264 3.84 -22.59 -7.62
N ILE A 265 4.56 -23.67 -7.90
CA ILE A 265 4.06 -24.87 -8.58
C ILE A 265 4.73 -26.10 -7.99
N GLU A 266 3.88 -27.01 -7.52
CA GLU A 266 4.17 -28.41 -7.20
C GLU A 266 3.07 -29.32 -7.75
N ASP A 267 3.23 -30.63 -7.66
CA ASP A 267 2.25 -31.59 -8.20
C ASP A 267 0.87 -31.50 -7.54
N GLU A 268 0.82 -31.14 -6.26
CA GLU A 268 -0.41 -31.05 -5.45
C GLU A 268 -0.91 -29.62 -5.26
N ASP A 269 -0.01 -28.63 -5.22
CA ASP A 269 -0.33 -27.25 -4.89
C ASP A 269 0.27 -26.28 -5.91
N ALA A 270 -0.42 -25.17 -6.18
CA ALA A 270 0.12 -24.06 -6.96
C ALA A 270 -0.44 -22.73 -6.45
N SER A 271 0.28 -21.64 -6.65
CA SER A 271 -0.22 -20.29 -6.40
C SER A 271 0.19 -19.35 -7.52
N VAL A 272 -0.69 -18.42 -7.88
CA VAL A 272 -0.41 -17.38 -8.87
C VAL A 272 -0.91 -16.03 -8.39
N THR A 273 -0.26 -14.97 -8.86
CA THR A 273 -0.71 -13.60 -8.68
C THR A 273 -1.45 -13.15 -9.94
N VAL A 274 -2.64 -12.62 -9.73
CA VAL A 274 -3.48 -11.99 -10.75
C VAL A 274 -3.58 -10.51 -10.44
N LEU A 275 -3.27 -9.67 -11.44
CA LEU A 275 -3.43 -8.23 -11.33
C LEU A 275 -4.83 -7.84 -11.81
N ALA A 276 -5.61 -7.23 -10.92
CA ALA A 276 -6.93 -6.70 -11.20
C ALA A 276 -6.85 -5.18 -11.42
N ALA A 277 -7.15 -4.73 -12.63
CA ALA A 277 -7.41 -3.32 -12.91
C ALA A 277 -8.89 -3.02 -12.65
N VAL A 278 -9.16 -2.15 -11.69
CA VAL A 278 -10.50 -1.83 -11.20
C VAL A 278 -10.80 -0.37 -11.49
N LYS A 279 -11.99 -0.12 -12.05
CA LYS A 279 -12.56 1.22 -12.17
C LYS A 279 -13.72 1.36 -11.21
N VAL A 280 -13.66 2.34 -10.33
CA VAL A 280 -14.72 2.64 -9.35
C VAL A 280 -15.17 4.09 -9.46
N VAL A 281 -16.41 4.35 -9.09
CA VAL A 281 -16.94 5.69 -8.87
C VAL A 281 -17.42 5.78 -7.44
N ILE A 282 -16.86 6.74 -6.70
CA ILE A 282 -17.21 7.02 -5.32
C ILE A 282 -17.94 8.36 -5.23
N LYS A 283 -18.90 8.45 -4.31
CA LYS A 283 -19.46 9.72 -3.85
C LYS A 283 -19.28 9.78 -2.36
N TYR A 284 -18.75 10.89 -1.87
CA TYR A 284 -18.55 11.09 -0.45
C TYR A 284 -18.85 12.54 -0.08
N SER A 285 -19.28 12.74 1.16
CA SER A 285 -19.38 14.05 1.78
C SER A 285 -18.10 14.34 2.56
N PHE A 286 -17.65 15.59 2.61
CA PHE A 286 -16.48 16.00 3.36
C PHE A 286 -16.73 17.26 4.16
N PHE A 287 -15.97 17.44 5.24
CA PHE A 287 -16.03 18.68 6.02
C PHE A 287 -15.38 19.83 5.25
N ASP A 288 -16.16 20.81 4.84
CA ASP A 288 -15.67 21.97 4.13
C ASP A 288 -15.15 23.02 5.11
N TYR A 289 -13.84 22.96 5.36
CA TYR A 289 -13.16 23.89 6.26
C TYR A 289 -13.21 25.35 5.81
N GLU A 290 -13.31 25.62 4.50
CA GLU A 290 -13.33 26.99 3.97
C GLU A 290 -14.68 27.67 4.22
N ASN A 291 -15.76 26.88 4.16
CA ASN A 291 -17.12 27.36 4.37
C ASN A 291 -17.65 27.11 5.80
N SER A 292 -16.82 26.55 6.68
CA SER A 292 -17.15 26.32 8.10
C SER A 292 -16.64 27.44 9.01
N VAL A 293 -17.40 27.74 10.08
CA VAL A 293 -17.07 28.80 11.03
C VAL A 293 -16.33 28.23 12.23
N TYR A 294 -15.04 28.56 12.35
CA TYR A 294 -14.16 28.12 13.45
C TYR A 294 -14.06 29.17 14.56
N ASP A 295 -14.31 28.75 15.80
CA ASP A 295 -14.03 29.54 17.00
C ASP A 295 -12.64 29.23 17.55
N LYS A 296 -11.82 30.28 17.65
CA LYS A 296 -10.44 30.16 18.15
C LYS A 296 -10.34 30.13 19.67
N GLU A 297 -11.32 30.67 20.40
CA GLU A 297 -11.33 30.67 21.86
C GLU A 297 -11.63 29.28 22.39
N ASP A 298 -12.68 28.65 21.85
CA ASP A 298 -13.13 27.30 22.22
C ASP A 298 -12.45 26.18 21.40
N ARG A 299 -11.68 26.55 20.36
CA ARG A 299 -10.95 25.65 19.46
C ARG A 299 -11.84 24.59 18.81
N CYS A 300 -13.03 24.99 18.36
CA CYS A 300 -14.00 24.11 17.72
C CYS A 300 -14.76 24.84 16.59
N TYR A 301 -15.44 24.08 15.71
CA TYR A 301 -16.31 24.65 14.68
C TYR A 301 -17.72 24.87 15.25
N ILE A 302 -18.25 26.09 15.12
CA ILE A 302 -19.62 26.45 15.57
C ILE A 302 -20.64 26.15 14.47
N TYR A 303 -20.23 26.25 13.20
CA TYR A 303 -21.03 25.89 12.04
C TYR A 303 -20.18 25.09 11.07
N SER A 304 -20.68 23.92 10.67
CA SER A 304 -20.02 23.00 9.76
C SER A 304 -20.77 22.94 8.44
N HIS A 305 -20.07 23.22 7.35
CA HIS A 305 -20.57 22.96 6.00
C HIS A 305 -20.04 21.61 5.51
N GLU A 306 -20.92 20.82 4.91
CA GLU A 306 -20.55 19.55 4.28
C GLU A 306 -20.57 19.74 2.77
N GLY A 307 -19.42 19.58 2.13
CA GLY A 307 -19.33 19.51 0.68
C GLY A 307 -19.56 18.08 0.20
N ARG A 308 -20.05 17.90 -1.03
CA ARG A 308 -20.17 16.60 -1.69
C ARG A 308 -19.33 16.54 -2.95
N VAL A 309 -18.65 15.42 -3.14
CA VAL A 309 -17.80 15.17 -4.31
C VAL A 309 -18.11 13.80 -4.88
N ARG A 310 -17.99 13.72 -6.21
CA ARG A 310 -18.02 12.47 -6.97
C ARG A 310 -16.69 12.31 -7.70
N GLU A 311 -16.05 11.17 -7.48
CA GLU A 311 -14.76 10.85 -8.11
C GLU A 311 -14.81 9.52 -8.85
N SER A 312 -14.12 9.45 -9.99
CA SER A 312 -13.84 8.22 -10.70
C SER A 312 -12.37 7.86 -10.53
N HIS A 313 -12.09 6.65 -10.10
CA HIS A 313 -10.74 6.15 -9.91
C HIS A 313 -10.45 4.93 -10.79
N GLU A 314 -9.21 4.84 -11.25
CA GLU A 314 -8.63 3.63 -11.82
C GLU A 314 -7.45 3.20 -10.94
N SER A 315 -7.57 2.02 -10.34
CA SER A 315 -6.59 1.49 -9.40
C SER A 315 -6.31 0.01 -9.69
N GLN A 316 -5.22 -0.50 -9.15
CA GLN A 316 -4.80 -1.88 -9.34
C GLN A 316 -4.75 -2.61 -8.00
N LEU A 317 -5.14 -3.89 -8.04
CA LEU A 317 -5.15 -4.78 -6.89
C LEU A 317 -4.48 -6.10 -7.26
N SER A 318 -3.54 -6.56 -6.44
CA SER A 318 -2.91 -7.87 -6.60
C SER A 318 -3.69 -8.92 -5.81
N ILE A 319 -4.03 -10.02 -6.48
CA ILE A 319 -4.81 -11.12 -5.93
C ILE A 319 -4.01 -12.41 -6.03
N THR A 320 -3.77 -13.05 -4.89
CA THR A 320 -3.18 -14.39 -4.84
C THR A 320 -4.28 -15.45 -5.00
N VAL A 321 -4.14 -16.33 -5.98
CA VAL A 321 -5.03 -17.46 -6.20
C VAL A 321 -4.28 -18.75 -5.86
N ASN A 322 -4.70 -19.38 -4.77
CA ASN A 322 -4.17 -20.65 -4.28
C ASN A 322 -4.95 -21.81 -4.91
N MET A 323 -4.24 -22.82 -5.38
CA MET A 323 -4.78 -23.94 -6.14
C MET A 323 -4.35 -25.26 -5.56
N LYS A 324 -5.24 -26.24 -5.67
CA LYS A 324 -4.96 -27.65 -5.36
C LYS A 324 -5.23 -28.54 -6.56
N SER A 325 -4.51 -29.65 -6.62
CA SER A 325 -4.63 -30.65 -7.66
C SER A 325 -5.77 -31.62 -7.34
N ASP A 326 -6.63 -31.90 -8.31
CA ASP A 326 -7.52 -33.05 -8.28
C ASP A 326 -6.80 -34.23 -8.95
N GLU A 327 -6.31 -35.18 -8.15
CA GLU A 327 -5.61 -36.39 -8.63
C GLU A 327 -6.41 -37.17 -9.67
N SER A 328 -7.74 -37.12 -9.59
CA SER A 328 -8.63 -37.86 -10.49
C SER A 328 -8.72 -37.22 -11.88
N GLN A 329 -8.61 -35.89 -11.96
CA GLN A 329 -8.75 -35.12 -13.19
C GLN A 329 -7.41 -34.60 -13.74
N LYS A 330 -6.33 -34.72 -12.97
CA LYS A 330 -5.00 -34.17 -13.28
C LYS A 330 -5.05 -32.67 -13.62
N ARG A 331 -5.90 -31.93 -12.91
CA ARG A 331 -6.14 -30.50 -13.10
C ARG A 331 -6.10 -29.80 -11.75
N TYR A 332 -5.70 -28.54 -11.76
CA TYR A 332 -5.87 -27.68 -10.61
C TYR A 332 -7.31 -27.16 -10.52
N TYR A 333 -7.75 -26.90 -9.30
CA TYR A 333 -8.92 -26.08 -8.99
C TYR A 333 -8.54 -25.00 -7.99
N ILE A 334 -9.28 -23.89 -8.00
CA ILE A 334 -9.10 -22.81 -7.03
C ILE A 334 -9.52 -23.32 -5.65
N ASP A 335 -8.57 -23.44 -4.73
CA ASP A 335 -8.82 -23.74 -3.32
C ASP A 335 -9.27 -22.46 -2.62
N ASP A 336 -8.47 -21.41 -2.79
CA ASP A 336 -8.60 -20.17 -2.03
C ASP A 336 -8.15 -18.94 -2.85
N ILE A 337 -8.68 -17.76 -2.52
CA ILE A 337 -8.37 -16.48 -3.17
C ILE A 337 -8.19 -15.43 -2.08
N GLU A 338 -7.05 -14.74 -2.09
CA GLU A 338 -6.69 -13.73 -1.10
C GLU A 338 -6.31 -12.42 -1.80
N SER A 339 -6.61 -11.28 -1.16
CA SER A 339 -6.11 -9.98 -1.61
C SER A 339 -4.76 -9.71 -0.94
N ASP A 340 -3.76 -9.29 -1.70
CA ASP A 340 -2.42 -9.04 -1.17
C ASP A 340 -2.31 -7.68 -0.43
N GLY A 341 -3.38 -6.88 -0.50
CA GLY A 341 -3.51 -5.59 0.17
C GLY A 341 -4.84 -4.93 -0.13
N ASP A 342 -5.01 -3.71 0.35
CA ASP A 342 -6.20 -2.91 0.10
C ASP A 342 -6.06 -2.07 -1.16
N MET A 343 -7.18 -1.82 -1.83
CA MET A 343 -7.22 -0.91 -2.97
C MET A 343 -7.01 0.51 -2.44
N VAL A 344 -6.03 1.23 -2.96
CA VAL A 344 -5.78 2.63 -2.58
C VAL A 344 -6.49 3.54 -3.57
N LEU A 345 -7.24 4.51 -3.03
CA LEU A 345 -7.89 5.60 -3.78
C LEU A 345 -7.33 6.94 -3.29
N ASN A 346 -6.61 7.64 -4.17
CA ASN A 346 -5.95 8.91 -3.91
C ASN A 346 -5.90 9.77 -5.19
N GLU A 347 -5.25 10.93 -5.12
CA GLU A 347 -5.06 11.86 -6.24
C GLU A 347 -4.45 11.20 -7.48
N ASP A 348 -3.49 10.28 -7.31
CA ASP A 348 -2.81 9.61 -8.43
C ASP A 348 -3.74 8.62 -9.18
N THR A 349 -4.71 8.04 -8.48
CA THR A 349 -5.71 7.13 -9.06
C THR A 349 -6.95 7.86 -9.58
N CYS A 350 -7.16 9.13 -9.18
CA CYS A 350 -8.32 9.91 -9.53
C CYS A 350 -8.23 10.37 -11.00
N CYS A 351 -9.16 9.90 -11.81
CA CYS A 351 -9.23 10.22 -13.23
C CYS A 351 -10.14 11.41 -13.50
N GLU A 352 -11.23 11.55 -12.74
CA GLU A 352 -12.24 12.59 -12.88
C GLU A 352 -12.81 12.92 -11.49
N SER A 353 -12.97 14.21 -11.19
CA SER A 353 -13.57 14.70 -9.95
C SER A 353 -14.59 15.79 -10.25
N GLU A 354 -15.78 15.69 -9.65
CA GLU A 354 -16.90 16.61 -9.79
C GLU A 354 -17.43 16.98 -8.40
N ARG A 355 -17.43 18.28 -8.09
CA ARG A 355 -18.08 18.80 -6.88
C ARG A 355 -19.58 18.91 -7.11
N LEU A 356 -20.36 18.27 -6.25
CA LEU A 356 -21.82 18.14 -6.37
C LEU A 356 -22.59 19.25 -5.64
N ASP A 357 -21.90 20.15 -4.93
CA ASP A 357 -22.54 21.25 -4.23
C ASP A 357 -23.27 22.15 -5.23
N SER A 358 -24.57 22.33 -5.02
CA SER A 358 -25.29 23.41 -5.69
C SER A 358 -24.67 24.72 -5.25
N LEU A 359 -23.91 25.38 -6.14
CA LEU A 359 -23.98 26.83 -6.19
C LEU A 359 -25.47 27.17 -6.19
N TYR A 360 -25.93 27.97 -5.23
CA TYR A 360 -27.33 28.15 -4.85
C TYR A 360 -27.85 27.07 -3.88
N GLU A 361 -27.54 27.23 -2.59
CA GLU A 361 -28.63 27.15 -1.62
C GLU A 361 -29.75 28.03 -2.20
N GLU A 362 -30.94 27.46 -2.40
CA GLU A 362 -32.14 28.26 -2.59
C GLU A 362 -32.09 29.33 -1.49
N GLU A 363 -31.96 30.60 -1.87
CA GLU A 363 -32.13 31.68 -0.91
C GLU A 363 -33.41 31.34 -0.15
N PRO A 364 -33.37 31.20 1.18
CA PRO A 364 -34.52 30.73 1.93
C PRO A 364 -35.68 31.61 1.51
N ASP A 365 -36.69 30.99 0.88
CA ASP A 365 -37.85 31.62 0.26
C ASP A 365 -38.00 33.04 0.79
N GLU A 366 -37.73 34.05 -0.06
CA GLU A 366 -37.97 35.45 0.28
C GLU A 366 -39.28 35.50 1.09
N TRP A 367 -39.17 35.72 2.40
CA TRP A 367 -40.35 35.88 3.22
C TRP A 367 -40.87 37.27 2.89
N ILE A 368 -41.68 37.37 1.84
CA ILE A 368 -42.46 38.56 1.46
C ILE A 368 -43.64 38.71 2.44
N GLY A 369 -43.35 38.64 3.74
CA GLY A 369 -44.26 38.99 4.82
C GLY A 369 -43.74 40.26 5.47
N GLU A 370 -44.58 41.29 5.58
CA GLU A 370 -44.21 42.51 6.30
C GLU A 370 -43.74 42.16 7.72
N LYS A 371 -42.46 42.43 8.03
CA LYS A 371 -41.93 42.30 9.40
C LYS A 371 -42.57 43.37 10.27
N PHE A 372 -43.58 42.96 11.03
CA PHE A 372 -44.10 43.75 12.14
C PHE A 372 -43.22 43.54 13.36
N TYR A 373 -42.69 44.62 13.93
CA TYR A 373 -41.83 44.57 15.11
C TYR A 373 -42.54 44.96 16.39
N ASP A 374 -43.74 45.55 16.32
CA ASP A 374 -44.51 45.91 17.51
C ASP A 374 -46.04 45.81 17.28
N THR A 375 -46.85 46.10 18.29
CA THR A 375 -48.31 46.13 18.23
C THR A 375 -48.84 47.38 18.94
N CYS A 376 -49.64 48.19 18.24
CA CYS A 376 -50.17 49.44 18.78
C CYS A 376 -51.05 49.17 20.01
N PRO A 377 -50.77 49.76 21.19
CA PRO A 377 -51.53 49.52 22.41
C PRO A 377 -53.00 49.92 22.33
N ASP A 378 -53.31 50.97 21.55
CA ASP A 378 -54.66 51.55 21.50
C ASP A 378 -55.64 50.76 20.61
N CYS A 379 -55.18 50.32 19.44
CA CYS A 379 -56.05 49.67 18.46
C CYS A 379 -55.66 48.22 18.17
N GLY A 380 -54.55 47.73 18.74
CA GLY A 380 -54.07 46.37 18.55
C GLY A 380 -53.51 46.06 17.16
N CYS A 381 -53.37 47.06 16.27
CA CYS A 381 -52.81 46.82 14.94
C CYS A 381 -51.30 46.55 15.01
N LYS A 382 -50.80 45.66 14.16
CA LYS A 382 -49.37 45.37 14.07
C LYS A 382 -48.61 46.57 13.48
N ILE A 383 -47.50 46.93 14.11
CA ILE A 383 -46.64 48.05 13.73
C ILE A 383 -45.45 47.49 12.95
N GLY A 384 -45.25 47.99 11.74
CA GLY A 384 -44.09 47.76 10.90
C GLY A 384 -43.64 49.07 10.26
N HIS A 385 -42.60 49.03 9.42
CA HIS A 385 -41.98 50.23 8.86
C HIS A 385 -42.95 51.20 8.14
N GLN A 386 -44.05 50.70 7.59
CA GLN A 386 -45.01 51.51 6.83
C GLN A 386 -46.03 52.26 7.69
N ASN A 387 -46.28 51.81 8.93
CA ASN A 387 -47.34 52.36 9.77
C ASN A 387 -46.89 52.74 11.19
N ASP A 388 -45.58 52.82 11.43
CA ASP A 388 -45.00 53.26 12.70
C ASP A 388 -45.07 54.79 12.86
N GLY A 389 -45.70 55.24 13.95
CA GLY A 389 -45.78 56.65 14.34
C GLY A 389 -44.52 57.15 15.06
N GLY A 390 -43.53 56.28 15.33
CA GLY A 390 -42.24 56.61 15.95
C GLY A 390 -42.29 56.77 17.48
N ASN A 391 -43.47 56.66 18.09
CA ASN A 391 -43.70 56.76 19.53
C ASN A 391 -44.25 55.46 20.15
N GLY A 392 -44.15 54.33 19.45
CA GLY A 392 -44.73 53.04 19.87
C GLY A 392 -46.23 52.89 19.55
N PHE A 393 -46.82 53.84 18.82
CA PHE A 393 -48.19 53.76 18.30
C PHE A 393 -48.19 53.73 16.78
N CYS A 394 -49.26 53.21 16.17
CA CYS A 394 -49.40 53.30 14.72
C CYS A 394 -49.67 54.74 14.28
N LEU A 395 -49.43 55.06 13.00
CA LEU A 395 -49.63 56.39 12.41
C LEU A 395 -51.01 57.02 12.71
N SER A 396 -52.06 56.20 12.88
CA SER A 396 -53.40 56.69 13.19
C SER A 396 -53.64 57.00 14.67
N CYS A 397 -52.95 56.31 15.58
CA CYS A 397 -53.07 56.51 17.03
C CYS A 397 -52.03 57.47 17.59
N ALA A 398 -50.88 57.60 16.92
CA ALA A 398 -49.77 58.46 17.33
C ALA A 398 -50.16 59.94 17.58
N PRO A 399 -51.08 60.59 16.84
CA PRO A 399 -51.45 61.99 17.11
C PRO A 399 -52.13 62.22 18.48
N ASN A 400 -52.56 61.16 19.17
CA ASN A 400 -53.25 61.25 20.46
C ASN A 400 -52.32 61.04 21.68
N HIS A 401 -51.01 60.78 21.45
CA HIS A 401 -49.99 60.50 22.47
C HIS A 401 -48.67 61.16 22.12
#